data_AF-A0A956PMF8-F1
#
_entry.id   AF-A0A956PMF8-F1
#
_cell.length_a   1.000
_cell.length_b   1.000
_cell.length_c   1.000
_cell.angle_alpha   90.00
_cell.angle_beta   90.00
_cell.angle_gamma   90.00
#
_symmetry.space_group_name_H-M   'P 1'
#
loop_
_entity.id
_entity.type
_entity.pdbx_description
1 polymer ?
#
loop_
_entity_poly.entity_id
_entity_poly.type
_entity_poly.pdbx_seq_one_letter_code
_entity_poly.pdbx_strand_id
1 'polypeptide(L)'
;MIAMGLVFLVLGLMSVLMREYSDMTRHAAARDNTMDAVQYALRQMRNEVGGAAKILNPAFQPAMPPGGTANLGDNLSFLKFRSADRDARFPPFNALPADYDPWSEEYLSAVSYQQFEKSLTRTAGSSPPQTVVPEINSFNVTQVGPRYLQLTLSFQEVRRHRHYSLDAKLWVKQL
;
A
#
# COMPACT_ATOMS: atom_id res chain seq x y z
N MET A 1 -55.34 7.81 29.59
CA MET A 1 -53.92 7.95 30.00
C MET A 1 -53.05 6.79 29.53
N ILE A 2 -53.53 5.53 29.54
CA ILE A 2 -52.76 4.35 29.08
C ILE A 2 -52.33 4.43 27.59
N ALA A 3 -53.20 4.94 26.71
CA ALA A 3 -52.90 5.07 25.28
C ALA A 3 -51.72 6.03 24.97
N MET A 4 -51.56 7.12 25.74
CA MET A 4 -50.45 8.05 25.53
C MET A 4 -49.10 7.44 25.93
N GLY A 5 -49.06 6.67 27.04
CA GLY A 5 -47.84 5.99 27.47
C GLY A 5 -47.33 4.97 26.44
N LEU A 6 -48.25 4.30 25.74
CA LEU A 6 -47.90 3.35 24.68
C LEU A 6 -47.32 4.05 23.44
N VAL A 7 -47.84 5.24 23.08
CA VAL A 7 -47.31 6.05 21.97
C VAL A 7 -45.88 6.52 22.27
N PHE A 8 -45.61 6.98 23.50
CA PHE A 8 -44.25 7.38 23.89
C PHE A 8 -43.28 6.19 23.89
N LEU A 9 -43.74 5.00 24.29
CA LEU A 9 -42.91 3.79 24.26
C LEU A 9 -42.58 3.37 22.83
N VAL A 10 -43.56 3.39 21.92
CA VAL A 10 -43.34 3.07 20.49
C VAL A 10 -42.41 4.09 19.82
N LEU A 11 -42.58 5.39 20.09
CA LEU A 11 -41.70 6.43 19.55
C LEU A 11 -40.28 6.34 20.12
N GLY A 12 -40.13 6.01 21.40
CA GLY A 12 -38.84 5.74 22.02
C GLY A 12 -38.13 4.54 21.37
N LEU A 13 -38.85 3.44 21.15
CA LEU A 13 -38.32 2.25 20.48
C LEU A 13 -37.91 2.54 19.03
N MET A 14 -38.72 3.28 18.28
CA MET A 14 -38.42 3.67 16.91
C MET A 14 -37.21 4.61 16.83
N SER A 15 -37.02 5.48 17.82
CA SER A 15 -35.85 6.36 17.89
C SER A 15 -34.56 5.59 18.16
N VAL A 16 -34.61 4.57 19.03
CA VAL A 16 -33.48 3.67 19.29
C VAL A 16 -33.16 2.84 18.05
N LEU A 17 -34.18 2.25 17.41
CA LEU A 17 -34.01 1.47 16.19
C LEU A 17 -33.47 2.31 15.02
N MET A 18 -33.95 3.54 14.83
CA MET A 18 -33.41 4.44 13.80
C MET A 18 -31.98 4.85 14.10
N ARG A 19 -31.61 5.04 15.38
CA ARG A 19 -30.23 5.34 15.76
C ARG A 19 -29.31 4.16 15.48
N GLU A 20 -29.70 2.95 15.86
CA GLU A 20 -28.96 1.72 15.57
C GLU A 20 -28.86 1.46 14.06
N TYR A 21 -29.92 1.73 13.30
CA TYR A 21 -29.91 1.60 11.85
C TYR A 21 -29.04 2.66 11.17
N SER A 22 -29.05 3.90 11.67
CA SER A 22 -28.16 4.98 11.21
C SER A 22 -26.69 4.67 11.52
N ASP A 23 -26.39 4.14 12.70
CA ASP A 23 -25.04 3.72 13.06
C ASP A 23 -24.59 2.51 12.24
N MET A 24 -25.48 1.52 12.00
CA MET A 24 -25.21 0.39 11.09
C MET A 24 -24.98 0.83 9.64
N THR A 25 -25.79 1.76 9.12
CA THR A 25 -25.67 2.25 7.74
C THR A 25 -24.42 3.11 7.54
N ARG A 26 -24.07 3.95 8.52
CA ARG A 26 -22.78 4.67 8.52
C ARG A 26 -21.59 3.73 8.59
N HIS A 27 -21.68 2.66 9.38
CA HIS A 27 -20.64 1.63 9.42
C HIS A 27 -20.60 0.77 8.14
N ALA A 28 -21.73 0.57 7.45
CA ALA A 28 -21.79 -0.11 6.16
C ALA A 28 -21.17 0.74 5.03
N ALA A 29 -21.44 2.05 5.01
CA ALA A 29 -20.89 2.97 4.02
C ALA A 29 -19.38 3.23 4.19
N ALA A 30 -18.86 3.19 5.42
CA ALA A 30 -17.41 3.21 5.66
C ALA A 30 -16.72 1.87 5.32
N ARG A 31 -17.46 0.75 5.38
CA ARG A 31 -16.95 -0.62 5.21
C ARG A 31 -16.63 -1.02 3.76
N ASP A 32 -17.37 -0.50 2.77
CA ASP A 32 -17.12 -0.86 1.36
C ASP A 32 -15.83 -0.20 0.81
N ASN A 33 -15.33 0.85 1.47
CA ASN A 33 -14.12 1.55 1.02
C ASN A 33 -12.82 0.82 1.38
N THR A 34 -12.79 -0.08 2.36
CA THR A 34 -11.54 -0.75 2.76
C THR A 34 -11.04 -1.68 1.66
N MET A 35 -11.94 -2.40 0.98
CA MET A 35 -11.56 -3.26 -0.14
C MET A 35 -11.06 -2.42 -1.33
N ASP A 36 -11.73 -1.32 -1.64
CA ASP A 36 -11.31 -0.41 -2.71
C ASP A 36 -9.97 0.26 -2.39
N ALA A 37 -9.76 0.68 -1.14
CA ALA A 37 -8.49 1.22 -0.65
C ALA A 37 -7.38 0.18 -0.75
N VAL A 38 -7.63 -1.09 -0.37
CA VAL A 38 -6.67 -2.18 -0.53
C VAL A 38 -6.34 -2.43 -2.00
N GLN A 39 -7.35 -2.53 -2.88
CA GLN A 39 -7.11 -2.74 -4.31
C GLN A 39 -6.33 -1.59 -4.94
N TYR A 40 -6.66 -0.35 -4.57
CA TYR A 40 -5.96 0.85 -5.00
C TYR A 40 -4.51 0.84 -4.50
N ALA A 41 -4.29 0.56 -3.22
CA ALA A 41 -2.97 0.48 -2.61
C ALA A 41 -2.11 -0.62 -3.25
N LEU A 42 -2.69 -1.80 -3.50
CA LEU A 42 -2.04 -2.92 -4.19
C LEU A 42 -1.67 -2.58 -5.63
N ARG A 43 -2.57 -1.94 -6.39
CA ARG A 43 -2.29 -1.46 -7.74
C ARG A 43 -1.18 -0.40 -7.73
N GLN A 44 -1.23 0.53 -6.78
CA GLN A 44 -0.23 1.57 -6.61
C GLN A 44 1.14 0.97 -6.27
N MET A 45 1.22 0.12 -5.26
CA MET A 45 2.44 -0.61 -4.89
C MET A 45 2.98 -1.36 -6.10
N ARG A 46 2.17 -2.16 -6.80
CA ARG A 46 2.60 -2.90 -7.98
C ARG A 46 3.22 -2.01 -9.06
N ASN A 47 2.61 -0.86 -9.35
CA ASN A 47 3.10 0.06 -10.37
C ASN A 47 4.42 0.73 -9.95
N GLU A 48 4.53 1.13 -8.68
CA GLU A 48 5.73 1.79 -8.17
C GLU A 48 6.90 0.83 -8.00
N VAL A 49 6.62 -0.37 -7.50
CA VAL A 49 7.56 -1.47 -7.31
C VAL A 49 8.02 -2.03 -8.67
N GLY A 50 7.12 -2.12 -9.65
CA GLY A 50 7.47 -2.48 -11.03
C GLY A 50 8.39 -1.47 -11.72
N GLY A 51 8.43 -0.21 -11.24
CA GLY A 51 9.35 0.83 -11.67
C GLY A 51 10.50 1.12 -10.71
N ALA A 52 10.71 0.27 -9.69
CA ALA A 52 11.78 0.44 -8.73
C ALA A 52 13.15 0.21 -9.37
N ALA A 53 14.10 1.11 -9.11
CA ALA A 53 15.48 0.99 -9.55
C ALA A 53 16.31 0.13 -8.58
N LYS A 54 16.07 0.29 -7.27
CA LYS A 54 16.84 -0.37 -6.20
C LYS A 54 15.96 -0.60 -4.97
N ILE A 55 16.01 -1.80 -4.41
CA ILE A 55 15.39 -2.11 -3.10
C ILE A 55 16.36 -1.71 -1.99
N LEU A 56 15.86 -1.03 -0.96
CA LEU A 56 16.65 -0.50 0.16
C LEU A 56 16.56 -1.37 1.42
N ASN A 57 15.74 -2.42 1.41
CA ASN A 57 15.63 -3.34 2.53
C ASN A 57 16.98 -4.07 2.77
N PRO A 58 17.52 -4.08 3.99
CA PRO A 58 18.81 -4.69 4.28
C PRO A 58 18.82 -6.21 4.09
N ALA A 59 17.66 -6.85 4.22
CA ALA A 59 17.49 -8.29 3.99
C ALA A 59 17.37 -8.66 2.50
N PHE A 60 17.32 -7.69 1.58
CA PHE A 60 17.20 -7.94 0.15
C PHE A 60 18.52 -8.47 -0.42
N GLN A 61 18.45 -9.58 -1.16
CA GLN A 61 19.62 -10.27 -1.72
C GLN A 61 19.54 -10.30 -3.25
N PRO A 62 20.23 -9.40 -3.98
CA PRO A 62 20.15 -9.33 -5.44
C PRO A 62 20.74 -10.56 -6.16
N ALA A 63 21.63 -11.29 -5.49
CA ALA A 63 22.26 -12.52 -5.97
C ALA A 63 21.61 -13.79 -5.40
N MET A 64 20.36 -13.70 -4.91
CA MET A 64 19.65 -14.85 -4.37
C MET A 64 19.52 -15.98 -5.42
N PRO A 65 19.82 -17.23 -5.08
CA PRO A 65 19.67 -18.34 -6.01
C PRO A 65 18.20 -18.53 -6.42
N PRO A 66 17.93 -19.06 -7.62
CA PRO A 66 16.58 -19.43 -8.03
C PRO A 66 15.95 -20.39 -7.00
N GLY A 67 14.75 -20.08 -6.52
CA GLY A 67 14.07 -20.85 -5.47
C GLY A 67 14.42 -20.44 -4.04
N GLY A 68 15.36 -19.50 -3.84
CA GLY A 68 15.60 -18.89 -2.53
C GLY A 68 14.44 -17.99 -2.08
N THR A 69 14.29 -17.83 -0.77
CA THR A 69 13.32 -16.91 -0.16
C THR A 69 13.98 -16.12 0.97
N ALA A 70 13.73 -14.80 1.03
CA ALA A 70 14.13 -13.99 2.18
C ALA A 70 12.96 -13.13 2.65
N ASN A 71 12.70 -13.14 3.97
CA ASN A 71 11.71 -12.26 4.54
C ASN A 71 12.30 -10.84 4.69
N LEU A 72 11.65 -9.85 4.09
CA LEU A 72 12.02 -8.44 4.15
C LEU A 72 11.29 -7.68 5.27
N GLY A 73 10.29 -8.31 5.91
CA GLY A 73 9.56 -7.78 7.06
C GLY A 73 8.30 -6.99 6.69
N ASP A 74 7.91 -6.08 7.58
CA ASP A 74 6.71 -5.25 7.56
C ASP A 74 6.90 -3.87 6.91
N ASN A 75 8.00 -3.73 6.15
CA ASN A 75 8.36 -2.51 5.44
C ASN A 75 8.88 -2.87 4.06
N LEU A 76 8.54 -2.06 3.07
CA LEU A 76 9.14 -2.05 1.74
C LEU A 76 9.66 -0.67 1.42
N SER A 77 10.98 -0.52 1.31
CA SER A 77 11.64 0.71 0.90
C SER A 77 12.40 0.50 -0.41
N PHE A 78 12.24 1.42 -1.35
CA PHE A 78 12.91 1.36 -2.64
C PHE A 78 13.14 2.75 -3.23
N LEU A 79 14.11 2.84 -4.13
CA LEU A 79 14.33 4.01 -4.97
C LEU A 79 13.59 3.84 -6.29
N LYS A 80 12.90 4.89 -6.74
CA LYS A 80 12.31 4.99 -8.08
C LYS A 80 12.64 6.32 -8.72
N PHE A 81 12.60 6.36 -10.04
CA PHE A 81 12.76 7.61 -10.79
C PHE A 81 11.66 8.61 -10.47
N ARG A 82 12.02 9.90 -10.37
CA ARG A 82 11.06 10.99 -10.24
C ARG A 82 10.21 11.09 -11.51
N SER A 83 8.89 11.20 -11.35
CA SER A 83 7.94 11.12 -12.48
C SER A 83 8.05 12.27 -13.47
N ALA A 84 8.54 13.45 -13.05
CA ALA A 84 8.77 14.61 -13.92
C ALA A 84 10.06 14.47 -14.75
N ASP A 85 11.00 13.63 -14.30
CA ASP A 85 12.31 13.44 -14.93
C ASP A 85 12.31 12.28 -15.92
N ARG A 86 11.12 11.75 -16.28
CA ARG A 86 11.00 10.73 -17.31
C ARG A 86 11.45 11.25 -18.68
N ASP A 87 11.31 12.55 -18.92
CA ASP A 87 11.85 13.25 -20.10
C ASP A 87 13.33 13.64 -19.89
N ALA A 88 13.78 13.85 -18.64
CA ALA A 88 15.21 14.01 -18.30
C ALA A 88 16.00 12.68 -18.37
N ARG A 89 15.31 11.56 -18.55
CA ARG A 89 15.87 10.21 -18.74
C ARG A 89 16.66 10.09 -20.05
N PHE A 90 16.35 10.95 -21.03
CA PHE A 90 17.01 11.00 -22.32
C PHE A 90 17.11 12.46 -22.78
N PRO A 91 18.01 13.27 -22.18
CA PRO A 91 18.42 14.51 -22.82
C PRO A 91 18.80 14.19 -24.27
N PRO A 92 18.54 15.09 -25.24
CA PRO A 92 18.95 14.85 -26.61
C PRO A 92 20.42 14.42 -26.62
N PHE A 93 20.73 13.32 -27.33
CA PHE A 93 22.03 12.62 -27.26
C PHE A 93 23.25 13.55 -27.35
N ASN A 94 23.06 14.68 -28.01
CA ASN A 94 24.05 15.71 -28.30
C ASN A 94 24.36 16.64 -27.11
N ALA A 95 23.61 16.55 -26.00
CA ALA A 95 23.70 17.42 -24.83
C ALA A 95 24.01 16.67 -23.52
N LEU A 96 24.35 15.38 -23.61
CA LEU A 96 24.68 14.56 -22.45
C LEU A 96 26.12 14.85 -21.98
N PRO A 97 26.33 15.24 -20.70
CA PRO A 97 27.67 15.26 -20.11
C PRO A 97 28.35 13.88 -20.21
N ALA A 98 29.67 13.85 -20.33
CA ALA A 98 30.44 12.61 -20.45
C ALA A 98 30.34 11.70 -19.21
N ASP A 99 29.94 12.27 -18.07
CA ASP A 99 29.73 11.64 -16.77
C ASP A 99 28.25 11.40 -16.44
N TYR A 100 27.35 11.53 -17.42
CA TYR A 100 25.92 11.27 -17.20
C TYR A 100 25.66 9.82 -16.79
N ASP A 101 25.25 9.61 -15.54
CA ASP A 101 24.68 8.35 -15.08
C ASP A 101 23.14 8.46 -14.98
N PRO A 102 22.39 7.79 -15.87
CA PRO A 102 20.93 7.77 -15.79
C PRO A 102 20.41 7.07 -14.53
N TRP A 103 21.29 6.48 -13.69
CA TRP A 103 20.97 5.84 -12.43
C TRP A 103 21.50 6.59 -11.20
N SER A 104 22.02 7.81 -11.39
CA SER A 104 22.45 8.69 -10.30
C SER A 104 21.33 8.91 -9.28
N GLU A 105 21.68 8.91 -7.98
CA GLU A 105 20.71 9.06 -6.89
C GLU A 105 19.97 10.40 -6.92
N GLU A 106 20.51 11.40 -7.62
CA GLU A 106 19.88 12.72 -7.80
C GLU A 106 18.55 12.66 -8.57
N TYR A 107 18.40 11.70 -9.49
CA TYR A 107 17.18 11.47 -10.28
C TYR A 107 16.22 10.48 -9.62
N LEU A 108 16.63 9.91 -8.49
CA LEU A 108 15.87 8.93 -7.74
C LEU A 108 15.11 9.61 -6.59
N SER A 109 14.04 8.95 -6.17
CA SER A 109 13.22 9.31 -5.03
C SER A 109 12.94 8.05 -4.22
N ALA A 110 13.13 8.14 -2.91
CA ALA A 110 12.79 7.06 -2.01
C ALA A 110 11.28 6.96 -1.85
N VAL A 111 10.76 5.74 -1.93
CA VAL A 111 9.40 5.40 -1.55
C VAL A 111 9.48 4.32 -0.50
N SER A 112 8.70 4.47 0.57
CA SER A 112 8.52 3.45 1.57
C SER A 112 7.04 3.15 1.80
N TYR A 113 6.76 1.88 2.06
CA TYR A 113 5.48 1.39 2.55
C TYR A 113 5.73 0.72 3.88
N GLN A 114 5.10 1.20 4.94
CA GLN A 114 5.30 0.68 6.27
C GLN A 114 3.96 0.51 6.98
N GLN A 115 3.80 -0.63 7.64
CA GLN A 115 2.71 -0.81 8.59
C GLN A 115 2.99 0.02 9.84
N PHE A 116 2.03 0.88 10.20
CA PHE A 116 2.01 1.56 11.47
C PHE A 116 0.70 1.21 12.18
N GLU A 117 0.82 0.53 13.32
CA GLU A 117 -0.30 -0.05 14.06
C GLU A 117 -1.19 -0.92 13.15
N LYS A 118 -2.39 -0.44 12.84
CA LYS A 118 -3.37 -1.10 11.97
C LYS A 118 -3.52 -0.44 10.61
N SER A 119 -2.58 0.40 10.20
CA SER A 119 -2.66 1.12 8.93
C SER A 119 -1.43 0.88 8.09
N LEU A 120 -1.60 0.86 6.77
CA LEU A 120 -0.50 0.90 5.82
C LEU A 120 -0.27 2.36 5.43
N THR A 121 0.94 2.84 5.66
CA THR A 121 1.36 4.19 5.31
C THR A 121 2.35 4.14 4.16
N ARG A 122 2.27 5.12 3.28
CA ARG A 122 3.19 5.33 2.18
C ARG A 122 3.87 6.69 2.34
N THR A 123 5.20 6.70 2.25
CA THR A 123 6.00 7.92 2.22
C THR A 123 6.76 7.97 0.90
N ALA A 124 6.80 9.13 0.23
CA ALA A 124 7.49 9.27 -1.04
C ALA A 124 8.21 10.61 -1.15
N GLY A 125 9.54 10.55 -1.29
CA GLY A 125 10.40 11.73 -1.34
C GLY A 125 10.17 12.63 -0.13
N SER A 126 9.91 13.91 -0.40
CA SER A 126 9.61 14.93 0.61
C SER A 126 8.12 15.06 0.95
N SER A 127 7.26 14.20 0.41
CA SER A 127 5.82 14.25 0.72
C SER A 127 5.55 13.71 2.12
N PRO A 128 4.60 14.29 2.87
CA PRO A 128 4.20 13.76 4.16
C PRO A 128 3.67 12.33 4.03
N PRO A 129 3.78 11.49 5.08
CA PRO A 129 3.22 10.15 5.09
C PRO A 129 1.72 10.16 4.79
N GLN A 130 1.29 9.28 3.89
CA GLN A 130 -0.12 9.12 3.50
C GLN A 130 -0.61 7.74 3.91
N THR A 131 -1.73 7.68 4.63
CA THR A 131 -2.41 6.42 4.90
C THR A 131 -3.05 5.91 3.62
N VAL A 132 -2.55 4.78 3.10
CA VAL A 132 -3.06 4.14 1.87
C VAL A 132 -4.08 3.05 2.17
N VAL A 133 -3.96 2.39 3.32
CA VAL A 133 -4.98 1.45 3.82
C VAL A 133 -5.18 1.71 5.32
N PRO A 134 -6.40 2.06 5.77
CA PRO A 134 -6.63 2.44 7.17
C PRO A 134 -6.72 1.26 8.13
N GLU A 135 -7.09 0.07 7.65
CA GLU A 135 -7.36 -1.11 8.49
C GLU A 135 -6.70 -2.38 7.90
N ILE A 136 -5.52 -2.71 8.39
CA ILE A 136 -4.78 -3.95 8.10
C ILE A 136 -4.42 -4.67 9.40
N ASN A 137 -4.35 -5.99 9.31
CA ASN A 137 -3.87 -6.85 10.38
C ASN A 137 -2.36 -7.07 10.26
N SER A 138 -1.90 -7.32 9.03
CA SER A 138 -0.48 -7.51 8.75
C SER A 138 -0.13 -7.11 7.34
N PHE A 139 1.10 -6.60 7.18
CA PHE A 139 1.78 -6.41 5.93
C PHE A 139 3.13 -7.13 6.03
N ASN A 140 3.43 -7.98 5.07
CA ASN A 140 4.69 -8.71 5.02
C ASN A 140 5.22 -8.78 3.60
N VAL A 141 6.52 -8.60 3.46
CA VAL A 141 7.19 -8.59 2.18
C VAL A 141 8.23 -9.70 2.15
N THR A 142 8.17 -10.56 1.16
CA THR A 142 9.10 -11.67 0.99
C THR A 142 9.70 -11.61 -0.39
N GLN A 143 11.02 -11.68 -0.46
CA GLN A 143 11.73 -11.89 -1.71
C GLN A 143 11.63 -13.36 -2.11
N VAL A 144 11.23 -13.64 -3.34
CA VAL A 144 11.08 -15.00 -3.91
C VAL A 144 12.01 -15.11 -5.12
N GLY A 145 13.28 -15.37 -4.87
CA GLY A 145 14.33 -15.35 -5.89
C GLY A 145 14.82 -13.92 -6.23
N PRO A 146 15.69 -13.77 -7.23
CA PRO A 146 16.49 -12.56 -7.42
C PRO A 146 15.69 -11.34 -7.90
N ARG A 147 14.49 -11.55 -8.47
CA ARG A 147 13.71 -10.50 -9.15
C ARG A 147 12.22 -10.49 -8.80
N TYR A 148 11.80 -11.20 -7.76
CA TYR A 148 10.40 -11.24 -7.38
C TYR A 148 10.22 -10.86 -5.93
N LEU A 149 9.23 -10.01 -5.67
CA LEU A 149 8.72 -9.76 -4.33
C LEU A 149 7.28 -10.24 -4.26
N GLN A 150 7.00 -10.97 -3.21
CA GLN A 150 5.67 -11.34 -2.77
C GLN A 150 5.28 -10.39 -1.63
N LEU A 151 4.20 -9.66 -1.85
CA LEU A 151 3.61 -8.74 -0.90
C LEU A 151 2.35 -9.40 -0.33
N THR A 152 2.35 -9.68 0.97
CA THR A 152 1.19 -10.27 1.65
C THR A 152 0.55 -9.22 2.52
N LEU A 153 -0.73 -8.93 2.26
CA LEU A 153 -1.52 -7.98 3.03
C LEU A 153 -2.76 -8.70 3.57
N SER A 154 -2.88 -8.72 4.89
CA SER A 154 -4.02 -9.32 5.59
C SER A 154 -4.85 -8.22 6.22
N PHE A 155 -6.17 -8.29 6.06
CA PHE A 155 -7.12 -7.38 6.69
C PHE A 155 -8.40 -8.12 7.07
N GLN A 156 -9.19 -7.52 7.96
CA GLN A 156 -10.46 -8.08 8.38
C GLN A 156 -11.60 -7.35 7.70
N GLU A 157 -12.20 -7.96 6.69
CA GLU A 157 -13.52 -7.56 6.23
C GLU A 157 -14.52 -8.10 7.27
N VAL A 158 -15.40 -7.27 7.84
CA VAL A 158 -16.12 -7.61 9.09
C VAL A 158 -17.10 -8.80 8.97
N ARG A 159 -17.17 -9.48 7.82
CA ARG A 159 -17.88 -10.75 7.65
C ARG A 159 -17.01 -11.90 7.11
N ARG A 160 -15.77 -11.64 6.69
CA ARG A 160 -14.86 -12.65 6.11
C ARG A 160 -13.40 -12.32 6.44
N HIS A 161 -12.71 -13.25 7.07
CA HIS A 161 -11.24 -13.20 7.12
C HIS A 161 -10.73 -13.52 5.72
N ARG A 162 -10.29 -12.51 4.96
CA ARG A 162 -9.73 -12.70 3.62
C ARG A 162 -8.26 -12.31 3.61
N HIS A 163 -7.45 -13.18 3.04
CA HIS A 163 -6.04 -12.93 2.81
C HIS A 163 -5.85 -12.58 1.35
N TYR A 164 -5.06 -11.53 1.08
CA TYR A 164 -4.69 -11.15 -0.27
C TYR A 164 -3.16 -11.19 -0.39
N SER A 165 -2.67 -11.96 -1.35
CA SER A 165 -1.26 -11.99 -1.74
C SER A 165 -1.13 -11.33 -3.11
N LEU A 166 -0.20 -10.39 -3.23
CA LEU A 166 0.18 -9.78 -4.49
C LEU A 166 1.59 -10.22 -4.86
N ASP A 167 1.71 -10.78 -6.06
CA ASP A 167 3.00 -11.12 -6.65
C ASP A 167 3.44 -9.98 -7.59
N ALA A 168 4.51 -9.28 -7.22
CA ALA A 168 5.11 -8.22 -8.03
C ALA A 168 6.45 -8.70 -8.61
N LYS A 169 6.54 -8.72 -9.94
CA LYS A 169 7.81 -8.92 -10.65
C LYS A 169 8.60 -7.61 -10.61
N LEU A 170 9.82 -7.64 -10.09
CA LEU A 170 10.71 -6.48 -10.06
C LEU A 170 11.58 -6.42 -11.31
N TRP A 171 11.85 -5.19 -11.75
CA TRP A 171 12.97 -4.87 -12.62
C TRP A 171 14.12 -4.33 -11.77
N VAL A 172 14.86 -5.21 -11.09
CA VAL A 172 16.05 -4.79 -10.34
C VAL A 172 17.25 -4.74 -11.28
N LYS A 173 17.94 -3.60 -11.36
CA LYS A 173 19.26 -3.51 -11.99
C LYS A 173 20.23 -4.34 -11.14
N GLN A 174 20.62 -5.51 -11.64
CA GLN A 174 21.81 -6.20 -11.14
C GLN A 174 23.01 -5.42 -11.67
N LEU A 175 23.70 -4.71 -10.76
CA LEU A 175 25.08 -4.31 -10.99
C LEU A 175 25.98 -5.53 -10.75
#